data_AF-A0AAV7K6Y7-F1
#
_entry.id   AF-A0AAV7K6Y7-F1
#
_cell.length_a   1.000
_cell.length_b   1.000
_cell.length_c   1.000
_cell.angle_alpha   90.00
_cell.angle_beta   90.00
_cell.angle_gamma   90.00
#
_symmetry.space_group_name_H-M   'P 1'
#
loop_
_entity.id
_entity.type
_entity.pdbx_description
1 polymer ?
#
loop_
_entity_poly.entity_id
_entity_poly.type
_entity_poly.pdbx_seq_one_letter_code
_entity_poly.pdbx_strand_id
1 'polypeptide(L)'
;MKKSLRKKQTSDRNADLFHIQKPKINNIKDELPNTRIAFQKDLNLIMNEIHCMNMKSLLGQKRRDYIKERVRGLGGKEPKRKYINYKDYMVQQKVKREEETKRKEEDRILGAQIFKKKNVIKGRGRWIDGKVKFGPNVGRLKRGVLEVSQKDIHVVIKNKT
;
A
#
# COMPACT_ATOMS: atom_id res chain seq x y z
N MET A 1 29.54 39.86 77.73
CA MET A 1 30.15 40.63 76.61
C MET A 1 29.81 39.96 75.29
N LYS A 2 29.40 40.77 74.30
CA LYS A 2 29.25 40.49 72.84
C LYS A 2 28.00 39.64 72.45
N LYS A 3 26.92 40.29 71.98
CA LYS A 3 26.61 40.73 70.58
C LYS A 3 25.87 39.59 69.82
N SER A 4 24.83 39.74 69.00
CA SER A 4 24.03 40.88 68.52
C SER A 4 23.13 40.38 67.37
N LEU A 5 21.95 41.00 67.17
CA LEU A 5 21.26 41.23 65.86
C LEU A 5 20.62 39.98 65.18
N ARG A 6 19.45 39.99 64.53
CA ARG A 6 18.41 40.99 64.20
C ARG A 6 17.19 40.22 63.64
N LYS A 7 15.97 40.67 63.92
CA LYS A 7 14.73 40.31 63.20
C LYS A 7 14.83 40.65 61.70
N LYS A 8 14.23 39.84 60.82
CA LYS A 8 13.42 40.30 59.67
C LYS A 8 12.35 39.28 59.31
N GLN A 9 11.09 39.72 59.38
CA GLN A 9 9.96 39.17 58.65
C GLN A 9 10.10 39.54 57.16
N THR A 10 9.70 38.62 56.27
CA THR A 10 9.09 38.88 54.95
C THR A 10 8.31 37.59 54.61
N SER A 11 7.00 37.50 54.80
CA SER A 11 5.95 37.97 53.88
C SER A 11 6.23 37.60 52.42
N ASP A 12 5.37 36.72 51.91
CA ASP A 12 4.88 36.65 50.53
C ASP A 12 5.90 36.79 49.40
N ARG A 13 6.18 35.66 48.76
CA ARG A 13 6.40 35.60 47.31
C ARG A 13 6.31 34.15 46.84
N ASN A 14 5.41 33.94 45.89
CA ASN A 14 5.22 32.77 45.04
C ASN A 14 4.02 31.87 45.40
N ALA A 15 2.92 32.47 45.87
CA ALA A 15 1.60 32.05 45.45
C ALA A 15 1.37 32.62 44.05
N ASP A 16 1.94 31.99 43.02
CA ASP A 16 1.59 32.19 41.60
C ASP A 16 2.51 31.33 40.75
N LEU A 17 2.13 30.08 40.53
CA LEU A 17 2.44 29.30 39.32
C LEU A 17 1.80 27.93 39.54
N PHE A 18 0.56 27.74 39.08
CA PHE A 18 -0.04 26.49 38.58
C PHE A 18 -1.54 26.72 38.44
N HIS A 19 -1.91 27.68 37.58
CA HIS A 19 -3.27 27.80 37.09
C HIS A 19 -3.48 26.67 36.05
N ILE A 20 -3.79 25.47 36.53
CA ILE A 20 -4.14 24.34 35.66
C ILE A 20 -5.54 24.62 35.12
N GLN A 21 -5.61 25.26 33.94
CA GLN A 21 -6.84 25.27 33.16
C GLN A 21 -7.17 23.82 32.80
N LYS A 22 -8.22 23.27 33.44
CA LYS A 22 -8.79 21.99 33.01
C LYS A 22 -9.27 22.18 31.57
N PRO A 23 -8.81 21.38 30.59
CA PRO A 23 -9.28 21.53 29.23
C PRO A 23 -10.79 21.27 29.18
N LYS A 24 -11.54 22.19 28.55
CA LYS A 24 -12.95 21.98 28.24
C LYS A 24 -13.05 20.77 27.32
N ILE A 25 -13.68 19.70 27.80
CA ILE A 25 -14.02 18.52 27.01
C ILE A 25 -15.15 18.95 26.07
N ASN A 26 -14.77 19.47 24.90
CA ASN A 26 -15.72 19.62 23.80
C ASN A 26 -15.99 18.22 23.24
N ASN A 27 -17.27 17.94 22.97
CA ASN A 27 -17.78 16.67 22.47
C ASN A 27 -16.95 16.09 21.31
N ILE A 28 -16.06 15.13 21.61
CA ILE A 28 -15.41 14.29 20.60
C ILE A 28 -16.33 13.09 20.40
N LYS A 29 -17.35 13.27 19.56
CA LYS A 29 -18.07 12.15 18.92
C LYS A 29 -17.46 11.83 17.54
N ASP A 30 -16.16 12.03 17.39
CA ASP A 30 -15.46 11.74 16.15
C ASP A 30 -14.51 10.56 16.39
N GLU A 31 -15.01 9.38 16.00
CA GLU A 31 -14.24 8.20 15.57
C GLU A 31 -13.10 7.75 16.50
N LEU A 32 -13.41 7.29 17.71
CA LEU A 32 -12.50 6.35 18.38
C LEU A 32 -12.41 5.10 17.49
N PRO A 33 -11.21 4.74 16.95
CA PRO A 33 -11.07 3.49 16.23
C PRO A 33 -11.46 2.39 17.20
N ASN A 34 -12.47 1.59 16.80
CA ASN A 34 -13.07 0.51 17.59
C ASN A 34 -11.96 -0.20 18.38
N THR A 35 -11.83 0.10 19.67
CA THR A 35 -10.59 -0.12 20.45
C THR A 35 -10.19 -1.58 20.49
N ARG A 36 -11.20 -2.46 20.39
CA ARG A 36 -11.07 -3.91 20.22
C ARG A 36 -10.37 -4.32 18.93
N ILE A 37 -10.64 -3.64 17.82
CA ILE A 37 -10.01 -3.91 16.51
C ILE A 37 -8.55 -3.43 16.52
N ALA A 38 -8.27 -2.27 17.11
CA ALA A 38 -6.90 -1.78 17.28
C ALA A 38 -6.07 -2.72 18.16
N PHE A 39 -6.60 -3.09 19.32
CA PHE A 39 -5.98 -4.05 20.24
C PHE A 39 -5.74 -5.43 19.59
N GLN A 40 -6.69 -5.92 18.80
CA GLN A 40 -6.53 -7.19 18.08
C GLN A 40 -5.41 -7.11 17.02
N LYS A 41 -5.24 -5.97 16.35
CA LYS A 41 -4.13 -5.75 15.41
C LYS A 41 -2.78 -5.76 16.14
N ASP A 42 -2.72 -5.12 17.30
CA ASP A 42 -1.51 -5.07 18.12
C ASP A 42 -1.15 -6.46 18.66
N LEU A 43 -2.12 -7.25 19.11
CA LEU A 43 -1.90 -8.64 19.52
C LEU A 43 -1.42 -9.52 18.36
N ASN A 44 -1.99 -9.37 17.16
CA ASN A 44 -1.54 -10.11 15.99
C ASN A 44 -0.11 -9.72 15.60
N LEU A 45 0.27 -8.44 15.73
CA LEU A 45 1.64 -7.97 15.52
C LEU A 45 2.59 -8.61 16.53
N ILE A 46 2.24 -8.59 17.82
CA ILE A 46 3.02 -9.19 18.90
C ILE A 46 3.16 -10.70 18.70
N MET A 47 2.10 -11.42 18.33
CA MET A 47 2.14 -12.85 18.05
C MET A 47 3.03 -13.20 16.86
N ASN A 48 2.98 -12.39 15.78
CA ASN A 48 3.89 -12.55 14.65
C ASN A 48 5.35 -12.28 15.04
N GLU A 49 5.58 -11.26 15.86
CA GLU A 49 6.91 -10.96 16.41
C GLU A 49 7.41 -12.11 17.29
N ILE A 50 6.59 -12.65 18.18
CA ILE A 50 6.93 -13.81 19.01
C ILE A 50 7.18 -15.04 18.14
N HIS A 51 6.40 -15.31 17.10
CA HIS A 51 6.63 -16.45 16.21
C HIS A 51 7.97 -16.33 15.48
N CYS A 52 8.25 -15.17 14.87
CA CYS A 52 9.53 -14.91 14.20
C CYS A 52 10.73 -14.83 15.16
N MET A 53 10.48 -14.41 16.41
CA MET A 53 11.46 -14.38 17.50
C MET A 53 11.57 -15.73 18.22
N ASN A 54 10.61 -16.65 18.16
CA ASN A 54 10.74 -18.01 18.69
C ASN A 54 11.45 -18.91 17.69
N MET A 55 11.43 -18.52 16.41
CA MET A 55 12.40 -18.96 15.42
C MET A 55 13.84 -18.43 15.71
N LYS A 56 14.16 -17.96 16.92
CA LYS A 56 15.49 -17.45 17.37
C LYS A 56 16.62 -18.48 17.38
N SER A 57 16.42 -19.71 16.94
CA SER A 57 17.53 -20.59 16.53
C SER A 57 18.04 -20.26 15.12
N LEU A 58 17.39 -19.34 14.39
CA LEU A 58 17.78 -18.97 13.03
C LEU A 58 18.99 -18.03 13.04
N LEU A 59 20.09 -18.54 12.46
CA LEU A 59 21.33 -17.84 12.09
C LEU A 59 21.10 -16.38 11.64
N GLY A 60 22.06 -15.51 11.98
CA GLY A 60 21.97 -14.04 11.83
C GLY A 60 21.48 -13.51 10.48
N GLN A 61 21.63 -14.26 9.39
CA GLN A 61 21.11 -13.87 8.07
C GLN A 61 19.56 -13.84 8.03
N LYS A 62 18.88 -14.84 8.60
CA LYS A 62 17.41 -14.90 8.61
C LYS A 62 16.81 -13.80 9.49
N ARG A 63 17.49 -13.45 10.59
CA ARG A 63 17.15 -12.28 11.41
C ARG A 63 17.24 -10.98 10.60
N ARG A 64 18.29 -10.80 9.79
CA ARG A 64 18.44 -9.63 8.92
C ARG A 64 17.32 -9.55 7.88
N ASP A 65 16.94 -10.67 7.30
CA ASP A 65 15.89 -10.71 6.28
C ASP A 65 14.51 -10.41 6.89
N TYR A 66 14.21 -10.93 8.09
CA TYR A 66 13.01 -10.57 8.84
C TYR A 66 12.95 -9.07 9.15
N ILE A 67 14.05 -8.46 9.63
CA ILE A 67 14.10 -7.03 9.90
C ILE A 67 13.83 -6.22 8.62
N LYS A 68 14.39 -6.64 7.47
CA LYS A 68 14.10 -5.98 6.18
C LYS A 68 12.63 -6.08 5.80
N GLU A 69 11.99 -7.23 6.00
CA GLU A 69 10.56 -7.42 5.75
C GLU A 69 9.70 -6.55 6.68
N ARG A 70 10.05 -6.47 7.97
CA ARG A 70 9.39 -5.60 8.94
C ARG A 70 9.50 -4.13 8.55
N VAL A 71 10.70 -3.67 8.21
CA VAL A 71 10.94 -2.30 7.74
C VAL A 71 10.08 -2.01 6.50
N ARG A 72 9.98 -2.95 5.55
CA ARG A 72 9.10 -2.80 4.38
C ARG A 72 7.62 -2.72 4.77
N GLY A 73 7.16 -3.56 5.70
CA GLY A 73 5.79 -3.54 6.21
C GLY A 73 5.41 -2.22 6.90
N LEU A 74 6.38 -1.58 7.56
CA LEU A 74 6.24 -0.25 8.17
C LEU A 74 6.36 0.90 7.15
N GLY A 75 6.44 0.61 5.85
CA GLY A 75 6.56 1.62 4.79
C GLY A 75 7.99 2.08 4.49
N GLY A 76 8.99 1.43 5.07
CA GLY A 76 10.39 1.69 4.76
C GLY A 76 10.72 1.37 3.30
N LYS A 77 11.54 2.23 2.68
CA LYS A 77 11.92 2.08 1.27
C LYS A 77 12.78 0.84 1.07
N GLU A 78 12.45 0.05 0.05
CA GLU A 78 13.29 -1.10 -0.33
C GLU A 78 14.70 -0.64 -0.76
N PRO A 79 15.75 -1.39 -0.41
CA PRO A 79 17.09 -1.08 -0.87
C PRO A 79 17.16 -1.12 -2.40
N LYS A 80 17.97 -0.23 -2.99
CA LYS A 80 18.19 -0.21 -4.43
C LYS A 80 18.71 -1.58 -4.88
N ARG A 81 18.16 -2.10 -5.99
CA ARG A 81 18.63 -3.35 -6.58
C ARG A 81 20.07 -3.17 -7.04
N LYS A 82 20.91 -4.18 -6.79
CA LYS A 82 22.26 -4.23 -7.36
C LYS A 82 22.15 -4.33 -8.88
N TYR A 83 23.13 -3.75 -9.59
CA TYR A 83 23.25 -3.94 -11.02
C TYR A 83 23.46 -5.43 -11.33
N ILE A 84 22.69 -5.95 -12.27
CA ILE A 84 22.79 -7.32 -12.79
C ILE A 84 22.75 -7.19 -14.30
N ASN A 85 23.58 -7.95 -15.02
CA ASN A 85 23.54 -8.00 -16.48
C ASN A 85 22.13 -8.43 -16.93
N TYR A 86 21.62 -7.79 -17.99
CA TYR A 86 20.29 -8.08 -18.52
C TYR A 86 20.10 -9.57 -18.88
N LYS A 87 21.12 -10.22 -19.47
CA LYS A 87 21.04 -11.64 -19.83
C LYS A 87 20.83 -12.50 -18.57
N ASP A 88 21.62 -12.27 -17.54
CA ASP A 88 21.54 -13.01 -16.28
C ASP A 88 20.22 -12.74 -15.55
N TYR A 89 19.75 -11.49 -15.58
CA TYR A 89 18.46 -11.12 -15.02
C TYR A 89 17.31 -11.86 -15.71
N MET A 90 17.34 -11.98 -17.03
CA MET A 90 16.32 -12.72 -17.79
C MET A 90 16.31 -14.20 -17.45
N VAL A 91 17.49 -14.82 -17.29
CA VAL A 91 17.61 -16.21 -16.84
C VAL A 91 17.03 -16.37 -15.44
N GLN A 92 17.37 -15.49 -14.50
CA GLN A 92 16.82 -15.53 -13.13
C GLN A 92 15.29 -15.38 -13.12
N GLN A 93 14.73 -14.52 -13.97
CA GLN A 93 13.27 -14.36 -14.10
C GLN A 93 12.59 -15.57 -14.74
N LYS A 94 13.29 -16.30 -15.62
CA LYS A 94 12.77 -17.54 -16.21
C LYS A 94 12.73 -18.65 -15.17
N VAL A 95 13.83 -18.88 -14.46
CA VAL A 95 13.93 -19.88 -13.39
C VAL A 95 12.88 -19.64 -12.31
N LYS A 96 12.71 -18.39 -11.84
CA LYS A 96 11.68 -18.06 -10.84
C LYS A 96 10.26 -18.36 -11.33
N ARG A 97 9.96 -18.11 -12.60
CA ARG A 97 8.65 -18.43 -13.17
C ARG A 97 8.43 -19.93 -13.23
N GLU A 98 9.43 -20.70 -13.62
CA GLU A 98 9.36 -22.16 -13.67
C GLU A 98 9.21 -22.79 -12.28
N GLU A 99 9.92 -22.27 -11.27
CA GLU A 99 9.76 -22.70 -9.87
C GLU A 99 8.35 -22.36 -9.33
N GLU A 100 7.85 -21.17 -9.64
CA GLU A 100 6.48 -20.79 -9.26
C GLU A 100 5.41 -21.64 -9.94
N THR A 101 5.61 -22.05 -11.20
CA THR A 101 4.67 -22.95 -11.88
C THR A 101 4.72 -24.36 -11.30
N LYS A 102 5.92 -24.90 -11.06
CA LYS A 102 6.09 -26.22 -10.45
C LYS A 102 5.44 -26.29 -9.07
N ARG A 103 5.69 -25.29 -8.21
CA ARG A 103 5.04 -25.22 -6.89
C ARG A 103 3.51 -25.16 -6.99
N LYS A 104 2.97 -24.39 -7.94
CA LYS A 104 1.51 -24.33 -8.14
C LYS A 104 0.94 -25.66 -8.61
N GLU A 105 1.68 -26.42 -9.41
CA GLU A 105 1.28 -27.76 -9.87
C GLU A 105 1.32 -28.76 -8.70
N GLU A 106 2.39 -28.76 -7.91
CA GLU A 106 2.51 -29.57 -6.69
C GLU A 106 1.40 -29.26 -5.69
N ASP A 107 1.16 -27.98 -5.40
CA ASP A 107 0.09 -27.52 -4.50
C ASP A 107 -1.30 -27.94 -5.03
N ARG A 108 -1.50 -27.95 -6.36
CA ARG A 108 -2.75 -28.40 -6.99
C ARG A 108 -2.94 -29.91 -6.82
N ILE A 109 -1.88 -30.70 -6.96
CA ILE A 109 -1.90 -32.16 -6.75
C ILE A 109 -2.19 -32.48 -5.28
N LEU A 110 -1.57 -31.74 -4.36
CA LEU A 110 -1.75 -31.89 -2.91
C LEU A 110 -3.08 -31.34 -2.38
N GLY A 111 -3.90 -30.71 -3.23
CA GLY A 111 -5.17 -30.11 -2.82
C GLY A 111 -5.01 -28.92 -1.86
N ALA A 112 -3.83 -28.31 -1.80
CA ALA A 112 -3.56 -27.19 -0.92
C ALA A 112 -4.36 -25.96 -1.36
N GLN A 113 -5.02 -25.29 -0.42
CA GLN A 113 -5.81 -24.10 -0.72
C GLN A 113 -4.90 -22.88 -0.95
N ILE A 114 -4.50 -22.65 -2.20
CA ILE A 114 -3.64 -21.52 -2.56
C ILE A 114 -4.47 -20.22 -2.62
N PHE A 115 -4.06 -19.19 -1.88
CA PHE A 115 -4.61 -17.85 -2.03
C PHE A 115 -4.35 -17.32 -3.44
N LYS A 116 -5.42 -16.98 -4.18
CA LYS A 116 -5.34 -16.42 -5.54
C LYS A 116 -4.60 -15.09 -5.52
N LYS A 117 -3.38 -15.05 -6.05
CA LYS A 117 -2.66 -13.79 -6.29
C LYS A 117 -3.34 -13.03 -7.44
N LYS A 118 -3.58 -11.73 -7.29
CA LYS A 118 -4.07 -10.88 -8.38
C LYS A 118 -3.01 -10.78 -9.47
N ASN A 119 -3.39 -11.02 -10.72
CA ASN A 119 -2.52 -10.82 -11.89
C ASN A 119 -2.34 -9.32 -12.14
N VAL A 120 -1.37 -8.70 -11.48
CA VAL A 120 -0.98 -7.30 -11.76
C VAL A 120 -0.12 -7.30 -13.02
N ILE A 121 -0.76 -7.16 -14.18
CA ILE A 121 -0.04 -7.01 -15.45
C ILE A 121 0.49 -5.58 -15.52
N LYS A 122 1.78 -5.41 -15.25
CA LYS A 122 2.48 -4.12 -15.35
C LYS A 122 2.43 -3.64 -16.81
N GLY A 123 1.94 -2.43 -17.04
CA GLY A 123 1.86 -1.82 -18.38
C GLY A 123 0.46 -1.77 -19.02
N ARG A 124 -0.58 -2.34 -18.41
CA ARG A 124 -1.98 -2.21 -18.87
C ARG A 124 -2.66 -0.87 -18.54
N GLY A 125 -1.89 0.11 -18.04
CA GLY A 125 -2.41 1.45 -17.71
C GLY A 125 -2.58 2.38 -18.91
N ARG A 126 -2.16 1.97 -20.12
CA ARG A 126 -2.51 2.70 -21.34
C ARG A 126 -3.94 2.31 -21.72
N TRP A 127 -4.87 3.22 -21.48
CA TRP A 127 -6.14 3.22 -22.18
C TRP A 127 -5.81 3.16 -23.67
N ILE A 128 -6.35 2.15 -24.36
CA ILE A 128 -6.36 2.18 -25.81
C ILE A 128 -7.28 3.35 -26.14
N ASP A 129 -6.73 4.45 -26.65
CA ASP A 129 -7.53 5.55 -27.15
C ASP A 129 -8.47 4.95 -28.20
N GLY A 130 -9.75 4.80 -27.86
CA GLY A 130 -10.80 4.26 -28.74
C GLY A 130 -11.09 5.16 -29.95
N LYS A 131 -10.19 6.09 -30.26
CA LYS A 131 -10.28 7.12 -31.30
C LYS A 131 -9.17 6.95 -32.35
N VAL A 132 -8.79 5.72 -32.68
CA VAL A 132 -8.16 5.50 -33.99
C VAL A 132 -9.28 5.63 -35.03
N LYS A 133 -9.45 6.85 -35.57
CA LYS A 133 -10.46 7.20 -36.59
C LYS A 133 -10.15 6.58 -37.96
N PHE A 134 -9.66 5.34 -38.02
CA PHE A 134 -9.56 4.57 -39.27
C PHE A 134 -10.88 3.80 -39.51
N GLY A 135 -11.99 4.52 -39.44
CA GLY A 135 -13.31 4.01 -39.74
C GLY A 135 -13.90 4.73 -40.96
N PRO A 136 -14.88 4.13 -41.64
CA PRO A 136 -15.56 4.80 -42.73
C PRO A 136 -16.19 6.13 -42.27
N ASN A 137 -16.09 7.17 -43.10
CA ASN A 137 -16.66 8.49 -42.82
C ASN A 137 -18.19 8.52 -42.87
N VAL A 138 -18.81 7.48 -43.41
CA VAL A 138 -20.27 7.32 -43.53
C VAL A 138 -20.72 6.08 -42.75
N GLY A 139 -21.76 6.22 -41.94
CA GLY A 139 -22.35 5.12 -41.19
C GLY A 139 -21.50 4.58 -40.02
N ARG A 140 -21.94 3.45 -39.45
CA ARG A 140 -21.27 2.76 -38.34
C ARG A 140 -20.86 1.35 -38.79
N LEU A 141 -19.59 1.02 -38.64
CA LEU A 141 -19.11 -0.35 -38.85
C LEU A 141 -19.37 -1.18 -37.59
N LYS A 142 -20.29 -2.15 -37.67
CA LYS A 142 -20.57 -3.10 -36.59
C LYS A 142 -20.45 -4.51 -37.10
N ARG A 143 -19.63 -5.34 -36.42
CA ARG A 143 -19.48 -6.78 -36.72
C ARG A 143 -19.15 -7.06 -38.21
N GLY A 144 -18.37 -6.19 -38.84
CA GLY A 144 -18.00 -6.31 -40.25
C GLY A 144 -19.05 -5.78 -41.25
N VAL A 145 -20.20 -5.30 -40.79
CA VAL A 145 -21.26 -4.73 -41.62
C VAL A 145 -21.28 -3.21 -41.47
N LEU A 146 -21.34 -2.50 -42.60
CA LEU A 146 -21.51 -1.05 -42.63
C LEU A 146 -22.98 -0.67 -42.55
N GLU A 147 -23.42 -0.20 -41.39
CA GLU A 147 -24.76 0.32 -41.19
C GLU A 147 -24.81 1.80 -41.62
N VAL A 148 -25.51 2.11 -42.71
CA VAL A 148 -25.68 3.48 -43.21
C VAL A 148 -27.09 3.98 -42.89
N SER A 149 -27.20 5.18 -42.31
CA SER A 149 -28.52 5.79 -42.06
C SER A 149 -29.13 6.32 -43.35
N GLN A 150 -30.46 6.30 -43.46
CA GLN A 150 -31.17 6.99 -44.54
C GLN A 150 -30.80 8.48 -44.64
N LYS A 151 -30.48 9.13 -43.50
CA LYS A 151 -30.01 10.52 -43.48
C LYS A 151 -28.68 10.68 -44.20
N ASP A 152 -27.73 9.79 -43.93
CA ASP A 152 -26.41 9.81 -44.57
C ASP A 152 -26.53 9.57 -46.08
N ILE A 153 -27.41 8.65 -46.48
CA ILE A 153 -27.74 8.39 -47.89
C ILE A 153 -28.29 9.66 -48.55
N HIS A 154 -29.24 10.33 -47.91
CA HIS A 154 -29.84 11.56 -48.45
C HIS A 154 -28.81 12.69 -48.59
N VAL A 155 -27.91 12.86 -47.62
CA VAL A 155 -26.82 13.86 -47.70
C VAL A 155 -25.88 13.55 -48.87
N VAL A 156 -25.48 12.29 -49.04
CA VAL A 156 -24.62 11.88 -50.17
C VAL A 156 -25.32 12.13 -51.51
N ILE A 157 -26.62 11.83 -51.62
CA ILE A 157 -27.40 12.06 -52.84
C ILE A 157 -27.50 13.56 -53.14
N LYS A 158 -27.84 14.39 -52.14
CA LYS A 158 -27.98 15.84 -52.30
C LYS A 158 -26.67 16.54 -52.67
N ASN A 159 -25.54 16.05 -52.19
CA ASN A 159 -24.22 16.60 -52.53
C ASN A 159 -23.71 16.15 -53.92
N LYS A 160 -24.40 15.18 -54.56
CA LYS A 160 -24.01 14.63 -55.86
C LYS A 160 -24.75 15.28 -57.04
N THR A 161 -25.90 15.90 -56.75
CA THR A 161 -26.65 16.81 -57.64
C THR A 161 -26.13 18.23 -57.52
#